data_AF-A0AAU2G3T3-F1
#
_entry.id   AF-A0AAU2G3T3-F1
#
_cell.length_a   1.000
_cell.length_b   1.000
_cell.length_c   1.000
_cell.angle_alpha   90.00
_cell.angle_beta   90.00
_cell.angle_gamma   90.00
#
_symmetry.space_group_name_H-M   'P 1'
#
loop_
_entity.id
_entity.type
_entity.pdbx_description
1 polymer ?
#
loop_
_entity_poly.entity_id
_entity_poly.type
_entity_poly.pdbx_seq_one_letter_code
_entity_poly.pdbx_strand_id
1 'polypeptide(L)'
;MITATAVGAGMDEKNTVRAVAIDHKAVLRSPGRAHDGIADFLQWLDEHNISFVLLTTDSLDAEATLKAAGLPAPALHLCRDDIPGRPARGSGAWLLTVADRLKLRTNQIALVGTSEWDWRTGINAGVVHVHARWASHVRDNKGMLTLSADEPADAGELLEHFLLDEPRWAFSHDDTARSLKIRSLLPPNVRFPQAPGRTFELQDVFTRGRTITVGTQDARDILMLRLLSSAYLDGTLPHRSLFCVYPSSSPGQVSQQLAGFLTNAKVLVGSYYREDLLERVTRAPDTSLERVKRNRGQATTADISIAAQARTVRINPKYRGKIKGKTVVIFDDFTTEGTSIEWARTLLASAEVAQVIALTIGKYGSRHTSYQLRPGTAINPFTVNDVTVADFVNTTGTGGAGEGPTESLTTTMNHFVISAQVAEAMASDAALRRPIPAGSRWPMSSCLDMRQEHLAEILTDIQPVYPLAWRAEEFVPEGEDRVTALWWITLPGQAAEQWYDTDEAERLLATICKVAGVIWYPAGDRGEASPD
;
A
#
# COMPACT_ATOMS: atom_id res chain seq x y z
N MET A 1 39.12 30.18 -0.68
CA MET A 1 38.13 30.53 -1.72
C MET A 1 37.79 29.26 -2.45
N ILE A 2 36.77 28.54 -1.99
CA ILE A 2 36.23 27.37 -2.68
C ILE A 2 35.02 27.89 -3.45
N THR A 3 35.12 27.85 -4.77
CA THR A 3 34.09 28.27 -5.72
C THR A 3 32.84 27.42 -5.55
N ALA A 4 31.81 27.99 -4.95
CA ALA A 4 30.45 27.47 -4.99
C ALA A 4 29.93 27.61 -6.42
N THR A 5 29.86 26.51 -7.16
CA THR A 5 29.20 26.45 -8.45
C THR A 5 27.71 26.65 -8.21
N ALA A 6 27.22 27.86 -8.50
CA ALA A 6 25.81 28.18 -8.43
C ALA A 6 25.07 27.41 -9.54
N VAL A 7 24.49 26.27 -9.17
CA VAL A 7 23.49 25.58 -9.98
C VAL A 7 22.20 26.42 -9.89
N GLY A 8 22.05 27.35 -10.82
CA GLY A 8 20.76 27.97 -11.12
C GLY A 8 19.86 26.93 -11.79
N ALA A 9 19.23 26.07 -10.99
CA ALA A 9 18.21 25.15 -11.47
C ALA A 9 16.88 25.91 -11.59
N GLY A 10 16.37 26.04 -12.81
CA GLY A 10 14.92 26.10 -12.97
C GLY A 10 14.35 24.89 -12.24
N MET A 11 13.48 25.12 -11.25
CA MET A 11 12.82 24.04 -10.53
C MET A 11 12.18 23.11 -11.55
N ASP A 12 12.73 21.90 -11.67
CA ASP A 12 12.15 20.84 -12.48
C ASP A 12 10.76 20.56 -11.89
N GLU A 13 9.71 20.96 -12.61
CA GLU A 13 8.30 20.99 -12.14
C GLU A 13 7.71 19.58 -11.88
N LYS A 14 8.51 18.53 -12.05
CA LYS A 14 8.05 17.14 -11.97
C LYS A 14 7.46 16.82 -10.61
N ASN A 15 6.26 16.26 -10.64
CA ASN A 15 5.53 15.78 -9.48
C ASN A 15 5.99 14.35 -9.12
N THR A 16 7.26 14.17 -8.77
CA THR A 16 7.84 12.86 -8.40
C THR A 16 8.65 12.96 -7.11
N VAL A 17 9.03 11.83 -6.51
CA VAL A 17 10.00 11.84 -5.40
C VAL A 17 11.37 12.29 -5.92
N ARG A 18 11.97 13.24 -5.21
CA ARG A 18 13.28 13.86 -5.51
C ARG A 18 14.28 13.73 -4.38
N ALA A 19 13.84 13.34 -3.19
CA ALA A 19 14.71 13.03 -2.07
C ALA A 19 14.19 11.84 -1.27
N VAL A 20 15.11 10.99 -0.83
CA VAL A 20 14.83 9.92 0.12
C VAL A 20 15.63 10.21 1.38
N ALA A 21 14.91 10.49 2.46
CA ALA A 21 15.50 10.68 3.76
C ALA A 21 15.59 9.33 4.47
N ILE A 22 16.77 8.95 4.93
CA ILE A 22 17.04 7.62 5.48
C ILE A 22 17.61 7.76 6.89
N ASP A 23 16.98 7.10 7.86
CA ASP A 23 17.54 6.99 9.20
C ASP A 23 18.91 6.29 9.14
N HIS A 24 19.90 6.82 9.84
CA HIS A 24 21.26 6.29 9.81
C HIS A 24 21.36 4.81 10.17
N LYS A 25 20.46 4.28 11.00
CA LYS A 25 20.45 2.85 11.34
C LYS A 25 19.98 1.96 10.18
N ALA A 26 19.21 2.50 9.24
CA ALA A 26 18.87 1.82 7.99
C ALA A 26 20.06 1.77 7.02
N VAL A 27 21.06 2.63 7.20
CA VAL A 27 22.28 2.68 6.39
C VAL A 27 23.42 1.88 7.02
N LEU A 28 23.63 2.05 8.33
CA LEU A 28 24.78 1.52 9.07
C LEU A 28 24.33 0.62 10.23
N ARG A 29 24.95 -0.55 10.33
CA ARG A 29 24.90 -1.45 11.51
C ARG A 29 26.10 -1.20 12.43
N SER A 30 25.91 -1.41 13.73
CA SER A 30 27.03 -1.35 14.67
C SER A 30 28.02 -2.50 14.42
N PRO A 31 29.35 -2.26 14.39
CA PRO A 31 30.05 -0.99 14.59
C PRO A 31 30.39 -0.29 13.25
N GLY A 32 29.48 0.54 12.74
CA GLY A 32 29.72 1.43 11.58
C GLY A 32 29.84 0.74 10.22
N ARG A 33 29.40 -0.51 10.07
CA ARG A 33 29.41 -1.23 8.77
C ARG A 33 28.13 -0.93 8.00
N ALA A 34 28.20 -0.92 6.67
CA ALA A 34 27.02 -0.88 5.82
C ALA A 34 26.16 -2.15 6.03
N HIS A 35 24.83 -2.01 5.88
CA HIS A 35 23.93 -3.13 5.64
C HIS A 35 24.14 -3.68 4.23
N ASP A 36 23.84 -4.96 4.03
CA ASP A 36 24.00 -5.59 2.73
C ASP A 36 22.98 -4.98 1.73
N GLY A 37 23.40 -4.73 0.48
CA GLY A 37 22.58 -4.08 -0.56
C GLY A 37 22.40 -2.56 -0.42
N ILE A 38 22.81 -1.92 0.67
CA ILE A 38 22.61 -0.48 0.84
C ILE A 38 23.45 0.35 -0.15
N ALA A 39 24.66 -0.10 -0.48
CA ALA A 39 25.52 0.60 -1.44
C ALA A 39 24.84 0.66 -2.82
N ASP A 40 24.29 -0.47 -3.27
CA ASP A 40 23.57 -0.59 -4.54
C ASP A 40 22.31 0.28 -4.53
N PHE A 41 21.56 0.31 -3.42
CA PHE A 41 20.39 1.19 -3.28
C PHE A 41 20.77 2.67 -3.35
N LEU A 42 21.85 3.09 -2.67
CA LEU A 42 22.31 4.49 -2.73
C LEU A 42 22.83 4.87 -4.12
N GLN A 43 23.51 3.95 -4.81
CA GLN A 43 23.89 4.14 -6.21
C GLN A 43 22.65 4.25 -7.11
N TRP A 44 21.65 3.39 -6.91
CA TRP A 44 20.40 3.45 -7.66
C TRP A 44 19.68 4.79 -7.47
N LEU A 45 19.68 5.37 -6.26
CA LEU A 45 19.14 6.72 -6.03
C LEU A 45 19.87 7.78 -6.85
N ASP A 46 21.20 7.72 -6.93
CA ASP A 46 22.02 8.65 -7.73
C ASP A 46 21.71 8.52 -9.22
N GLU A 47 21.62 7.29 -9.74
CA GLU A 47 21.26 6.99 -11.14
C GLU A 47 19.87 7.55 -11.51
N HIS A 48 18.94 7.62 -10.55
CA HIS A 48 17.60 8.19 -10.73
C HIS A 48 17.51 9.69 -10.40
N ASN A 49 18.64 10.35 -10.13
CA ASN A 49 18.73 11.76 -9.73
C ASN A 49 17.90 12.08 -8.47
N ILE A 50 17.90 11.17 -7.50
CA ILE A 50 17.20 11.29 -6.23
C ILE A 50 18.22 11.61 -5.13
N SER A 51 17.99 12.69 -4.40
CA SER A 51 18.88 13.11 -3.31
C SER A 51 18.79 12.16 -2.12
N PHE A 52 19.91 11.52 -1.77
CA PHE A 52 20.06 10.80 -0.52
C PHE A 52 20.25 11.78 0.65
N VAL A 53 19.34 11.74 1.63
CA VAL A 53 19.41 12.54 2.85
C VAL A 53 19.64 11.64 4.06
N LEU A 54 20.74 11.84 4.79
CA LEU A 54 21.03 11.09 6.02
C LEU A 54 20.43 11.78 7.24
N LEU A 55 19.70 11.00 8.03
CA LEU A 55 18.98 11.44 9.20
C LEU A 55 19.57 10.79 10.47
N THR A 56 20.11 11.63 11.37
CA THR A 56 20.70 11.19 12.66
C THR A 56 20.01 11.89 13.82
N THR A 57 19.96 11.28 15.00
CA THR A 57 19.50 11.98 16.22
C THR A 57 20.65 12.73 16.87
N ASP A 58 21.77 12.03 17.07
CA ASP A 58 22.98 12.58 17.66
C ASP A 58 23.92 13.13 16.57
N SER A 59 24.82 14.03 16.98
CA SER A 59 25.85 14.57 16.08
C SER A 59 26.76 13.44 15.59
N LEU A 60 26.98 13.40 14.28
CA LEU A 60 27.83 12.42 13.60
C LEU A 60 28.62 13.13 12.50
N ASP A 61 29.90 12.80 12.34
CA ASP A 61 30.63 13.14 11.12
C ASP A 61 30.18 12.19 10.00
N ALA A 62 29.08 12.54 9.34
CA ALA A 62 28.41 11.69 8.37
C ALA A 62 29.32 11.34 7.18
N GLU A 63 30.09 12.30 6.68
CA GLU A 63 30.98 12.09 5.53
C GLU A 63 32.11 11.12 5.89
N ALA A 64 32.80 11.34 7.00
CA ALA A 64 33.87 10.43 7.43
C ALA A 64 33.33 9.02 7.74
N THR A 65 32.15 8.94 8.37
CA THR A 65 31.53 7.65 8.74
C THR A 65 31.10 6.86 7.50
N LEU A 66 30.43 7.49 6.53
CA LEU A 66 29.99 6.83 5.32
C LEU A 66 31.18 6.44 4.42
N LYS A 67 32.19 7.31 4.32
CA LYS A 67 33.44 6.98 3.61
C LYS A 67 34.14 5.76 4.22
N ALA A 68 34.19 5.66 5.54
CA ALA A 68 34.76 4.49 6.22
C ALA A 68 33.96 3.19 5.94
N ALA A 69 32.66 3.31 5.68
CA ALA A 69 31.80 2.21 5.27
C ALA A 69 31.80 1.93 3.74
N GLY A 70 32.58 2.69 2.96
CA GLY A 70 32.59 2.58 1.49
C GLY A 70 31.34 3.11 0.80
N LEU A 71 30.61 4.02 1.44
CA LEU A 71 29.35 4.59 0.95
C LEU A 71 29.54 6.04 0.47
N PRO A 72 28.70 6.52 -0.47
CA PRO A 72 28.75 7.90 -0.93
C PRO A 72 28.34 8.88 0.19
N ALA A 73 28.83 10.11 0.10
CA ALA A 73 28.39 11.19 0.98
C ALA A 73 26.90 11.53 0.72
N PRO A 74 26.13 11.90 1.75
CA PRO A 74 24.74 12.27 1.56
C PRO A 74 24.65 13.67 0.94
N ALA A 75 23.65 13.90 0.10
CA ALA A 75 23.37 15.24 -0.44
C ALA A 75 23.00 16.23 0.67
N LEU A 76 22.43 15.73 1.76
CA LEU A 76 22.16 16.48 2.98
C LEU A 76 22.26 15.55 4.19
N HIS A 77 22.92 16.00 5.25
CA HIS A 77 22.88 15.37 6.56
C HIS A 77 22.22 16.31 7.56
N LEU A 78 21.29 15.79 8.36
CA LEU A 78 20.67 16.51 9.47
C LEU A 78 20.79 15.71 10.77
N CYS A 79 21.19 16.39 11.83
CA CYS A 79 21.08 15.96 13.21
C CYS A 79 20.09 16.83 13.99
N ARG A 80 19.87 16.54 15.28
CA ARG A 80 18.88 17.26 16.09
C ARG A 80 19.17 18.74 16.20
N ASP A 81 20.45 19.12 16.22
CA ASP A 81 20.86 20.53 16.35
C ASP A 81 20.56 21.36 15.09
N ASP A 82 20.37 20.70 13.94
CA ASP A 82 20.01 21.36 12.68
C ASP A 82 18.51 21.70 12.59
N ILE A 83 17.68 21.12 13.46
CA ILE A 83 16.23 21.24 13.40
C ILE A 83 15.77 22.46 14.24
N PRO A 84 14.98 23.39 13.66
CA PRO A 84 14.44 24.52 14.41
C PRO A 84 13.68 24.09 15.67
N GLY A 85 14.05 24.65 16.83
CA GLY A 85 13.50 24.28 18.14
C GLY A 85 14.01 22.94 18.70
N ARG A 86 14.92 22.26 18.00
CA ARG A 86 15.57 20.99 18.38
C ARG A 86 14.61 19.91 18.90
N PRO A 87 13.44 19.69 18.27
CA PRO A 87 12.54 18.64 18.70
C PRO A 87 13.17 17.25 18.51
N ALA A 88 12.76 16.31 19.34
CA ALA A 88 13.12 14.90 19.15
C ALA A 88 12.52 14.34 17.84
N ARG A 89 12.98 13.15 17.44
CA ARG A 89 12.33 12.33 16.41
C ARG A 89 10.86 12.09 16.76
N GLY A 90 10.03 11.98 15.73
CA GLY A 90 8.57 11.96 15.83
C GLY A 90 7.93 13.31 15.47
N SER A 91 8.69 14.40 15.48
CA SER A 91 8.21 15.71 14.99
C SER A 91 8.33 15.81 13.47
N GLY A 92 7.30 16.33 12.80
CA GLY A 92 7.35 16.60 11.36
C GLY A 92 8.39 17.66 10.96
N ALA A 93 8.91 18.44 11.93
CA ALA A 93 9.90 19.49 11.69
C ALA A 93 11.18 18.98 10.99
N TRP A 94 11.54 17.72 11.19
CA TRP A 94 12.70 17.10 10.53
C TRP A 94 12.55 17.13 9.00
N LEU A 95 11.44 16.60 8.49
CA LEU A 95 11.20 16.51 7.04
C LEU A 95 10.79 17.85 6.43
N LEU A 96 10.17 18.75 7.22
CA LEU A 96 9.97 20.14 6.80
C LEU A 96 11.30 20.88 6.64
N THR A 97 12.29 20.59 7.48
CA THR A 97 13.65 21.14 7.34
C THR A 97 14.34 20.57 6.10
N VAL A 98 14.19 19.27 5.82
CA VAL A 98 14.66 18.67 4.56
C VAL A 98 14.04 19.37 3.35
N ALA A 99 12.72 19.54 3.35
CA ALA A 99 11.98 20.22 2.29
C ALA A 99 12.50 21.65 2.06
N ASP A 100 12.68 22.45 3.12
CA ASP A 100 13.19 23.81 2.99
C ASP A 100 14.65 23.87 2.50
N ARG A 101 15.53 23.00 3.02
CA ARG A 101 16.96 22.97 2.66
C ARG A 101 17.16 22.54 1.20
N LEU A 102 16.35 21.61 0.72
CA LEU A 102 16.42 21.11 -0.66
C LEU A 102 15.48 21.84 -1.63
N LYS A 103 14.68 22.81 -1.15
CA LYS A 103 13.66 23.52 -1.94
C LYS A 103 12.66 22.57 -2.62
N LEU A 104 12.24 21.55 -1.89
CA LEU A 104 11.27 20.55 -2.31
C LEU A 104 9.93 20.77 -1.59
N ARG A 105 8.85 20.26 -2.19
CA ARG A 105 7.59 20.04 -1.48
C ARG A 105 7.67 18.76 -0.67
N THR A 106 6.89 18.65 0.41
CA THR A 106 6.85 17.42 1.23
C THR A 106 6.45 16.20 0.41
N ASN A 107 5.56 16.36 -0.58
CA ASN A 107 5.16 15.29 -1.48
C ASN A 107 6.18 14.92 -2.56
N GLN A 108 7.39 15.48 -2.51
CA GLN A 108 8.54 15.07 -3.31
C GLN A 108 9.61 14.37 -2.45
N ILE A 109 9.26 13.99 -1.22
CA ILE A 109 10.15 13.33 -0.27
C ILE A 109 9.55 11.96 0.07
N ALA A 110 10.41 10.96 0.30
CA ALA A 110 10.07 9.72 0.98
C ALA A 110 10.98 9.55 2.21
N LEU A 111 10.49 8.88 3.25
CA LEU A 111 11.26 8.55 4.46
C LEU A 111 11.44 7.03 4.56
N VAL A 112 12.68 6.57 4.70
CA VAL A 112 13.05 5.21 5.06
C VAL A 112 13.49 5.19 6.53
N GLY A 113 12.72 4.54 7.39
CA GLY A 113 12.88 4.59 8.85
C GLY A 113 12.93 3.23 9.53
N THR A 114 13.63 3.15 10.66
CA THR A 114 13.80 1.89 11.42
C THR A 114 12.93 1.81 12.67
N SER A 115 12.31 2.92 13.08
CA SER A 115 11.63 3.00 14.37
C SER A 115 10.23 3.62 14.31
N GLU A 116 9.45 3.44 15.39
CA GLU A 116 8.17 4.13 15.57
C GLU A 116 8.32 5.66 15.51
N TRP A 117 9.47 6.19 15.94
CA TRP A 117 9.73 7.63 15.90
C TRP A 117 9.93 8.14 14.47
N ASP A 118 10.52 7.34 13.59
CA ASP A 118 10.63 7.69 12.17
C ASP A 118 9.26 7.64 11.50
N TRP A 119 8.48 6.61 11.81
CA TRP A 119 7.09 6.51 11.36
C TRP A 119 6.26 7.73 11.77
N ARG A 120 6.32 8.14 13.04
CA ARG A 120 5.69 9.36 13.53
C ARG A 120 6.24 10.62 12.86
N THR A 121 7.54 10.66 12.55
CA THR A 121 8.18 11.77 11.82
C THR A 121 7.58 11.95 10.43
N GLY A 122 7.44 10.85 9.67
CA GLY A 122 6.81 10.83 8.35
C GLY A 122 5.35 11.27 8.41
N ILE A 123 4.56 10.61 9.27
CA ILE A 123 3.14 10.93 9.49
C ILE A 123 2.93 12.41 9.79
N ASN A 124 3.68 12.97 10.75
CA ASN A 124 3.47 14.34 11.22
C ASN A 124 3.96 15.40 10.22
N ALA A 125 4.76 15.01 9.22
CA ALA A 125 5.14 15.84 8.09
C ALA A 125 4.24 15.66 6.87
N GLY A 126 3.38 14.64 6.86
CA GLY A 126 2.63 14.24 5.66
C GLY A 126 3.53 13.70 4.56
N VAL A 127 4.56 12.95 4.93
CA VAL A 127 5.54 12.33 4.03
C VAL A 127 5.38 10.82 4.08
N VAL A 128 5.41 10.18 2.92
CA VAL A 128 5.35 8.71 2.82
C VAL A 128 6.51 8.06 3.58
N HIS A 129 6.19 7.06 4.40
CA HIS A 129 7.15 6.32 5.22
C HIS A 129 7.23 4.86 4.76
N VAL A 130 8.45 4.37 4.63
CA VAL A 130 8.82 2.98 4.35
C VAL A 130 9.61 2.46 5.53
N HIS A 131 9.15 1.36 6.13
CA HIS A 131 9.85 0.73 7.23
C HIS A 131 10.95 -0.20 6.72
N ALA A 132 12.18 0.10 7.10
CA ALA A 132 13.36 -0.69 6.76
C ALA A 132 13.47 -1.92 7.67
N ARG A 133 12.83 -3.03 7.30
CA ARG A 133 12.83 -4.26 8.11
C ARG A 133 14.22 -4.92 8.16
N TRP A 134 15.04 -4.74 7.13
CA TRP A 134 16.45 -5.20 7.11
C TRP A 134 17.28 -4.64 8.27
N ALA A 135 16.92 -3.46 8.77
CA ALA A 135 17.67 -2.74 9.80
C ALA A 135 16.93 -2.65 11.14
N SER A 136 15.71 -3.17 11.24
CA SER A 136 14.93 -3.09 12.46
C SER A 136 15.34 -4.17 13.46
N HIS A 137 15.81 -3.73 14.63
CA HIS A 137 15.95 -4.60 15.81
C HIS A 137 14.63 -4.72 16.60
N VAL A 138 13.60 -3.95 16.22
CA VAL A 138 12.30 -3.92 16.90
C VAL A 138 11.42 -5.02 16.29
N ARG A 139 11.37 -6.16 16.98
CA ARG A 139 10.46 -7.27 16.64
C ARG A 139 8.99 -6.95 16.95
N ASP A 140 8.73 -5.96 17.81
CA ASP A 140 7.38 -5.60 18.26
C ASP A 140 6.88 -4.34 17.52
N ASN A 141 6.42 -4.56 16.28
CA ASN A 141 5.83 -3.56 15.39
C ASN A 141 4.31 -3.39 15.62
N LYS A 142 3.77 -3.89 16.73
CA LYS A 142 2.32 -3.87 17.02
C LYS A 142 1.77 -2.45 16.88
N GLY A 143 0.99 -2.24 15.82
CA GLY A 143 0.27 -0.99 15.57
C GLY A 143 0.91 -0.04 14.56
N MET A 144 2.13 -0.29 14.08
CA MET A 144 2.70 0.47 12.96
C MET A 144 2.08 0.03 11.63
N LEU A 145 1.12 0.79 11.12
CA LEU A 145 0.57 0.61 9.78
C LEU A 145 1.44 1.40 8.79
N THR A 146 2.28 0.69 8.03
CA THR A 146 3.26 1.30 7.13
C THR A 146 3.59 0.39 5.96
N LEU A 147 4.00 1.00 4.84
CA LEU A 147 4.78 0.30 3.81
C LEU A 147 6.07 -0.22 4.45
N SER A 148 6.51 -1.40 4.04
CA SER A 148 7.69 -2.05 4.59
C SER A 148 8.51 -2.64 3.46
N ALA A 149 9.81 -2.70 3.67
CA ALA A 149 10.78 -3.26 2.75
C ALA A 149 11.69 -4.19 3.56
N ASP A 150 11.83 -5.43 3.12
CA ASP A 150 12.60 -6.48 3.79
C ASP A 150 14.09 -6.39 3.41
N GLU A 151 14.39 -5.81 2.26
CA GLU A 151 15.73 -5.47 1.78
C GLU A 151 15.79 -4.03 1.22
N PRO A 152 16.98 -3.39 1.12
CA PRO A 152 17.11 -2.07 0.49
C PRO A 152 16.58 -2.01 -0.95
N ALA A 153 16.68 -3.12 -1.70
CA ALA A 153 16.18 -3.22 -3.07
C ALA A 153 14.65 -3.07 -3.14
N ASP A 154 13.90 -3.59 -2.17
CA ASP A 154 12.43 -3.47 -2.12
C ASP A 154 12.00 -2.00 -1.96
N ALA A 155 12.79 -1.18 -1.27
CA ALA A 155 12.54 0.25 -1.18
C ALA A 155 12.74 0.95 -2.54
N GLY A 156 13.74 0.51 -3.31
CA GLY A 156 13.94 0.93 -4.70
C GLY A 156 12.77 0.52 -5.60
N GLU A 157 12.33 -0.74 -5.54
CA GLU A 157 11.18 -1.26 -6.29
C GLU A 157 9.90 -0.46 -5.99
N LEU A 158 9.62 -0.18 -4.72
CA LEU A 158 8.49 0.65 -4.32
C LEU A 158 8.58 2.07 -4.90
N LEU A 159 9.77 2.68 -4.88
CA LEU A 159 9.97 4.01 -5.44
C LEU A 159 9.73 4.00 -6.95
N GLU A 160 10.37 3.07 -7.67
CA GLU A 160 10.26 2.90 -9.12
C GLU A 160 8.80 2.78 -9.57
N HIS A 161 8.05 1.86 -8.97
CA HIS A 161 6.72 1.52 -9.46
C HIS A 161 5.60 2.47 -9.00
N PHE A 162 5.82 3.26 -7.95
CA PHE A 162 4.74 4.06 -7.35
C PHE A 162 5.07 5.54 -7.15
N LEU A 163 6.35 5.93 -7.08
CA LEU A 163 6.74 7.26 -6.60
C LEU A 163 7.65 8.04 -7.57
N LEU A 164 8.16 7.40 -8.63
CA LEU A 164 9.01 8.04 -9.66
C LEU A 164 8.28 8.40 -10.95
N ASP A 165 7.09 7.86 -11.19
CA ASP A 165 6.25 8.29 -12.29
C ASP A 165 5.50 9.58 -11.98
N GLU A 166 5.45 10.50 -12.94
CA GLU A 166 4.54 11.64 -12.83
C GLU A 166 3.07 11.17 -12.77
N PRO A 167 2.26 11.73 -11.86
CA PRO A 167 0.84 11.43 -11.76
C PRO A 167 0.11 11.70 -13.07
N ARG A 168 -0.46 10.63 -13.63
CA ARG A 168 -1.35 10.70 -14.78
C ARG A 168 -2.74 10.30 -14.36
N TRP A 169 -3.72 11.07 -14.80
CA TRP A 169 -5.12 10.88 -14.48
C TRP A 169 -5.91 10.64 -15.75
N ALA A 170 -6.76 9.62 -15.75
CA ALA A 170 -7.71 9.41 -16.84
C ALA A 170 -8.74 10.54 -16.91
N PHE A 171 -9.04 11.13 -15.74
CA PHE A 171 -9.87 12.31 -15.63
C PHE A 171 -9.37 13.22 -14.52
N SER A 172 -9.28 14.52 -14.81
CA SER A 172 -8.99 15.57 -13.83
C SER A 172 -9.95 16.75 -14.01
N HIS A 173 -10.36 17.35 -12.91
CA HIS A 173 -11.17 18.57 -12.93
C HIS A 173 -10.87 19.39 -11.68
N ASP A 174 -10.42 20.63 -11.88
CA ASP A 174 -10.18 21.59 -10.80
C ASP A 174 -11.16 22.76 -10.94
N ASP A 175 -11.99 22.93 -9.92
CA ASP A 175 -12.89 24.07 -9.78
C ASP A 175 -12.49 24.87 -8.56
N THR A 176 -11.63 25.85 -8.79
CA THR A 176 -11.10 26.72 -7.74
C THR A 176 -12.20 27.57 -7.09
N ALA A 177 -13.21 28.00 -7.86
CA ALA A 177 -14.30 28.82 -7.34
C ALA A 177 -15.16 28.07 -6.32
N ARG A 178 -15.30 26.74 -6.48
CA ARG A 178 -16.04 25.87 -5.56
C ARG A 178 -15.15 25.03 -4.66
N SER A 179 -13.83 25.28 -4.65
CA SER A 179 -12.82 24.53 -3.89
C SER A 179 -12.96 23.01 -4.05
N LEU A 180 -13.16 22.57 -5.30
CA LEU A 180 -13.33 21.17 -5.67
C LEU A 180 -12.17 20.72 -6.56
N LYS A 181 -11.64 19.53 -6.26
CA LYS A 181 -10.78 18.79 -7.18
C LYS A 181 -11.34 17.40 -7.40
N ILE A 182 -11.27 16.90 -8.63
CA ILE A 182 -11.64 15.53 -8.99
C ILE A 182 -10.47 14.90 -9.72
N ARG A 183 -10.13 13.69 -9.32
CA ARG A 183 -9.13 12.84 -9.98
C ARG A 183 -9.71 11.44 -10.13
N SER A 184 -9.57 10.86 -11.31
CA SER A 184 -9.88 9.46 -11.56
C SER A 184 -8.70 8.78 -12.21
N LEU A 185 -8.24 7.69 -11.62
CA LEU A 185 -6.99 7.04 -12.01
C LEU A 185 -7.05 6.50 -13.42
N LEU A 186 -8.09 5.73 -13.74
CA LEU A 186 -8.12 4.90 -14.95
C LEU A 186 -9.43 5.07 -15.75
N PRO A 187 -9.37 4.87 -17.08
CA PRO A 187 -10.55 4.55 -17.86
C PRO A 187 -11.20 3.26 -17.34
N PRO A 188 -12.51 3.05 -17.55
CA PRO A 188 -13.22 1.96 -16.89
C PRO A 188 -12.97 0.60 -17.55
N ASN A 189 -12.54 0.58 -18.81
CA ASN A 189 -12.41 -0.65 -19.61
C ASN A 189 -10.94 -1.06 -19.81
N VAL A 190 -10.03 -0.59 -18.96
CA VAL A 190 -8.63 -1.03 -19.02
C VAL A 190 -8.53 -2.49 -18.62
N ARG A 191 -7.56 -3.18 -19.23
CA ARG A 191 -7.23 -4.57 -18.93
C ARG A 191 -5.79 -4.65 -18.47
N PHE A 192 -5.57 -5.42 -17.41
CA PHE A 192 -4.26 -5.61 -16.83
C PHE A 192 -3.84 -7.08 -16.83
N PRO A 193 -2.54 -7.37 -16.86
CA PRO A 193 -2.03 -8.72 -16.74
C PRO A 193 -2.31 -9.29 -15.35
N GLN A 194 -2.83 -10.51 -15.31
CA GLN A 194 -2.98 -11.31 -14.10
C GLN A 194 -1.84 -12.32 -13.95
N ALA A 195 -1.55 -13.01 -15.05
CA ALA A 195 -0.59 -14.10 -15.19
C ALA A 195 -0.27 -14.25 -16.69
N PRO A 196 0.71 -15.09 -17.10
CA PRO A 196 0.99 -15.31 -18.51
C PRO A 196 -0.27 -15.68 -19.29
N GLY A 197 -0.60 -14.88 -20.32
CA GLY A 197 -1.78 -15.07 -21.17
C GLY A 197 -3.14 -14.79 -20.51
N ARG A 198 -3.18 -14.29 -19.27
CA ARG A 198 -4.41 -13.98 -18.52
C ARG A 198 -4.48 -12.52 -18.14
N THR A 199 -5.67 -11.93 -18.28
CA THR A 199 -5.92 -10.52 -17.95
C THR A 199 -7.19 -10.36 -17.12
N PHE A 200 -7.33 -9.20 -16.47
CA PHE A 200 -8.53 -8.81 -15.72
C PHE A 200 -8.93 -7.36 -15.99
N GLU A 201 -10.19 -7.01 -15.71
CA GLU A 201 -10.73 -5.65 -15.82
C GLU A 201 -10.95 -5.02 -14.44
N LEU A 202 -11.00 -3.68 -14.35
CA LEU A 202 -11.24 -2.97 -13.08
C LEU A 202 -12.54 -3.40 -12.39
N GLN A 203 -13.58 -3.67 -13.16
CA GLN A 203 -14.88 -4.11 -12.66
C GLN A 203 -14.78 -5.47 -11.99
N ASP A 204 -13.82 -6.32 -12.35
CA ASP A 204 -13.62 -7.60 -11.66
C ASP A 204 -13.27 -7.38 -10.19
N VAL A 205 -12.42 -6.39 -9.91
CA VAL A 205 -11.91 -6.09 -8.56
C VAL A 205 -12.92 -5.26 -7.76
N PHE A 206 -13.42 -4.16 -8.34
CA PHE A 206 -14.15 -3.13 -7.60
C PHE A 206 -15.68 -3.23 -7.70
N THR A 207 -16.22 -3.90 -8.73
CA THR A 207 -17.68 -4.08 -8.89
C THR A 207 -18.10 -5.51 -8.56
N ARG A 208 -17.39 -6.50 -9.07
CA ARG A 208 -17.68 -7.93 -8.88
C ARG A 208 -17.05 -8.50 -7.61
N GLY A 209 -16.14 -7.75 -6.98
CA GLY A 209 -15.52 -8.11 -5.70
C GLY A 209 -14.60 -9.33 -5.78
N ARG A 210 -14.07 -9.66 -6.96
CA ARG A 210 -13.15 -10.80 -7.13
C ARG A 210 -11.81 -10.47 -6.48
N THR A 211 -11.26 -11.41 -5.73
CA THR A 211 -9.86 -11.39 -5.32
C THR A 211 -9.02 -11.87 -6.49
N ILE A 212 -8.11 -11.03 -6.96
CA ILE A 212 -7.24 -11.31 -8.12
C ILE A 212 -5.81 -11.13 -7.66
N THR A 213 -5.01 -12.18 -7.79
CA THR A 213 -3.58 -12.11 -7.50
C THR A 213 -2.79 -11.76 -8.77
N VAL A 214 -1.81 -10.86 -8.63
CA VAL A 214 -0.82 -10.48 -9.64
C VAL A 214 0.55 -10.76 -9.05
N GLY A 215 1.21 -11.81 -9.53
CA GLY A 215 2.38 -12.37 -8.84
C GLY A 215 1.99 -12.91 -7.46
N THR A 216 2.56 -12.34 -6.40
CA THR A 216 2.21 -12.65 -5.00
C THR A 216 1.28 -11.61 -4.36
N GLN A 217 0.91 -10.56 -5.09
CA GLN A 217 0.20 -9.39 -4.56
C GLN A 217 -1.29 -9.40 -4.93
N ASP A 218 -2.15 -8.79 -4.11
CA ASP A 218 -3.55 -8.53 -4.49
C ASP A 218 -3.62 -7.36 -5.49
N ALA A 219 -4.30 -7.57 -6.63
CA ALA A 219 -4.51 -6.54 -7.66
C ALA A 219 -5.16 -5.28 -7.09
N ARG A 220 -6.05 -5.42 -6.10
CA ARG A 220 -6.70 -4.30 -5.41
C ARG A 220 -5.66 -3.43 -4.70
N ASP A 221 -4.71 -4.05 -4.00
CA ASP A 221 -3.71 -3.33 -3.23
C ASP A 221 -2.75 -2.57 -4.15
N ILE A 222 -2.34 -3.18 -5.27
CA ILE A 222 -1.55 -2.50 -6.32
C ILE A 222 -2.30 -1.28 -6.87
N LEU A 223 -3.57 -1.46 -7.25
CA LEU A 223 -4.39 -0.39 -7.85
C LEU A 223 -4.63 0.77 -6.86
N MET A 224 -4.93 0.43 -5.61
CA MET A 224 -5.19 1.42 -4.57
C MET A 224 -3.90 2.13 -4.12
N LEU A 225 -2.76 1.42 -4.02
CA LEU A 225 -1.47 2.03 -3.76
C LEU A 225 -1.07 2.99 -4.88
N ARG A 226 -1.34 2.63 -6.15
CA ARG A 226 -1.12 3.54 -7.28
C ARG A 226 -2.00 4.79 -7.22
N LEU A 227 -3.28 4.65 -6.86
CA LEU A 227 -4.19 5.79 -6.66
C LEU A 227 -3.64 6.76 -5.61
N LEU A 228 -3.25 6.24 -4.45
CA LEU A 228 -2.75 7.07 -3.35
C LEU A 228 -1.41 7.71 -3.65
N SER A 229 -0.49 6.97 -4.26
CA SER A 229 0.83 7.49 -4.61
C SER A 229 0.71 8.59 -5.68
N SER A 230 -0.15 8.38 -6.68
CA SER A 230 -0.47 9.43 -7.67
C SER A 230 -1.09 10.66 -7.00
N ALA A 231 -2.01 10.48 -6.06
CA ALA A 231 -2.65 11.59 -5.34
C ALA A 231 -1.68 12.31 -4.38
N TYR A 232 -0.76 11.58 -3.75
CA TYR A 232 0.31 12.12 -2.93
C TYR A 232 1.20 13.05 -3.76
N LEU A 233 1.76 12.54 -4.85
CA LEU A 233 2.61 13.26 -5.77
C LEU A 233 1.92 14.46 -6.44
N ASP A 234 0.63 14.34 -6.78
CA ASP A 234 -0.21 15.42 -7.33
C ASP A 234 -0.62 16.48 -6.28
N GLY A 235 -0.39 16.20 -4.99
CA GLY A 235 -0.81 17.07 -3.89
C GLY A 235 -2.33 17.06 -3.64
N THR A 236 -3.04 16.08 -4.21
CA THR A 236 -4.47 15.82 -3.96
C THR A 236 -4.72 14.87 -2.79
N LEU A 237 -3.66 14.48 -2.08
CA LEU A 237 -3.72 13.75 -0.80
C LEU A 237 -3.07 14.54 0.35
N PRO A 238 -3.61 15.70 0.73
CA PRO A 238 -2.94 16.58 1.69
C PRO A 238 -2.94 16.02 3.11
N HIS A 239 -1.89 16.37 3.87
CA HIS A 239 -1.73 16.04 5.28
C HIS A 239 -2.92 16.52 6.13
N ARG A 240 -3.31 15.74 7.15
CA ARG A 240 -4.42 16.04 8.09
C ARG A 240 -5.79 16.22 7.44
N SER A 241 -6.00 15.66 6.25
CA SER A 241 -7.31 15.61 5.63
C SER A 241 -8.19 14.53 6.25
N LEU A 242 -9.50 14.66 6.05
CA LEU A 242 -10.49 13.66 6.44
C LEU A 242 -10.83 12.79 5.23
N PHE A 243 -10.62 11.50 5.33
CA PHE A 243 -10.98 10.53 4.30
C PHE A 243 -12.36 9.96 4.60
N CYS A 244 -13.19 9.82 3.57
CA CYS A 244 -14.43 9.07 3.64
C CYS A 244 -14.73 8.38 2.31
N VAL A 245 -15.56 7.36 2.33
CA VAL A 245 -16.06 6.70 1.12
C VAL A 245 -17.46 7.23 0.82
N TYR A 246 -17.81 7.45 -0.44
CA TYR A 246 -19.19 7.77 -0.78
C TYR A 246 -20.10 6.54 -0.53
N PRO A 247 -21.26 6.68 0.13
CA PRO A 247 -22.03 5.51 0.56
C PRO A 247 -22.68 4.78 -0.62
N SER A 248 -22.64 3.44 -0.57
CA SER A 248 -23.28 2.54 -1.55
C SER A 248 -24.80 2.69 -1.56
N SER A 249 -25.51 2.04 -2.49
CA SER A 249 -26.98 2.14 -2.64
C SER A 249 -27.78 1.66 -1.41
N SER A 250 -27.18 0.85 -0.53
CA SER A 250 -27.83 0.29 0.66
C SER A 250 -27.49 1.07 1.94
N PRO A 251 -28.46 1.35 2.83
CA PRO A 251 -28.20 2.04 4.09
C PRO A 251 -27.21 1.26 4.96
N GLY A 252 -26.30 1.97 5.63
CA GLY A 252 -25.29 1.38 6.52
C GLY A 252 -24.21 0.54 5.82
N GLN A 253 -24.25 0.40 4.49
CA GLN A 253 -23.23 -0.32 3.72
C GLN A 253 -22.24 0.67 3.11
N VAL A 254 -21.04 0.71 3.68
CA VAL A 254 -19.85 1.28 3.02
C VAL A 254 -19.18 0.15 2.24
N SER A 255 -18.53 0.44 1.12
CA SER A 255 -17.69 -0.55 0.45
C SER A 255 -16.64 -1.05 1.43
N GLN A 256 -16.84 -2.24 2.02
CA GLN A 256 -15.93 -2.83 3.02
C GLN A 256 -14.52 -2.97 2.45
N GLN A 257 -14.42 -3.20 1.13
CA GLN A 257 -13.18 -3.30 0.38
C GLN A 257 -12.40 -1.98 0.39
N LEU A 258 -13.07 -0.86 0.08
CA LEU A 258 -12.44 0.46 0.15
C LEU A 258 -12.17 0.88 1.60
N ALA A 259 -13.09 0.58 2.52
CA ALA A 259 -12.96 0.95 3.94
C ALA A 259 -11.76 0.26 4.62
N GLY A 260 -11.56 -1.04 4.35
CA GLY A 260 -10.42 -1.79 4.86
C GLY A 260 -9.10 -1.20 4.39
N PHE A 261 -8.99 -0.88 3.09
CA PHE A 261 -7.79 -0.28 2.55
C PHE A 261 -7.53 1.13 3.10
N LEU A 262 -8.57 1.98 3.15
CA LEU A 262 -8.44 3.37 3.59
C LEU A 262 -8.09 3.53 5.07
N THR A 263 -8.47 2.54 5.89
CA THR A 263 -8.11 2.50 7.30
C THR A 263 -6.59 2.49 7.49
N ASN A 264 -5.87 1.79 6.62
CA ASN A 264 -4.41 1.72 6.63
C ASN A 264 -3.79 2.89 5.85
N ALA A 265 -4.34 3.20 4.67
CA ALA A 265 -3.87 4.26 3.78
C ALA A 265 -3.77 5.65 4.42
N LYS A 266 -4.66 5.97 5.37
CA LYS A 266 -4.66 7.28 6.03
C LYS A 266 -3.30 7.62 6.65
N VAL A 267 -2.55 6.59 7.06
CA VAL A 267 -1.25 6.75 7.72
C VAL A 267 -0.17 7.21 6.75
N LEU A 268 -0.30 6.89 5.45
CA LEU A 268 0.65 7.26 4.39
C LEU A 268 0.97 8.78 4.38
N VAL A 269 -0.03 9.60 4.75
CA VAL A 269 0.09 11.06 4.77
C VAL A 269 -0.37 11.69 6.10
N GLY A 270 -0.52 10.89 7.16
CA GLY A 270 -1.01 11.38 8.46
C GLY A 270 -2.41 12.03 8.41
N SER A 271 -3.33 11.39 7.72
CA SER A 271 -4.74 11.77 7.58
C SER A 271 -5.66 10.89 8.44
N TYR A 272 -6.95 11.18 8.40
CA TYR A 272 -7.93 10.53 9.26
C TYR A 272 -9.07 9.91 8.47
N TYR A 273 -9.25 8.60 8.57
CA TYR A 273 -10.42 7.93 8.01
C TYR A 273 -11.65 8.10 8.91
N ARG A 274 -12.78 8.42 8.29
CA ARG A 274 -14.11 8.61 8.89
C ARG A 274 -15.12 7.82 8.07
N GLU A 275 -15.25 6.54 8.41
CA GLU A 275 -16.11 5.58 7.70
C GLU A 275 -17.56 6.06 7.55
N ASP A 276 -18.06 6.82 8.52
CA ASP A 276 -19.46 7.24 8.60
C ASP A 276 -19.64 8.76 8.43
N LEU A 277 -18.68 9.46 7.82
CA LEU A 277 -18.81 10.90 7.56
C LEU A 277 -19.99 11.20 6.64
N LEU A 278 -20.10 10.47 5.54
CA LEU A 278 -21.23 10.50 4.60
C LEU A 278 -22.05 9.23 4.81
N GLU A 279 -23.32 9.39 5.14
CA GLU A 279 -24.21 8.26 5.41
C GLU A 279 -25.40 8.24 4.47
N ARG A 280 -25.71 7.06 3.94
CA ARG A 280 -26.98 6.81 3.27
C ARG A 280 -27.98 6.31 4.31
N VAL A 281 -29.01 7.11 4.56
CA VAL A 281 -30.03 6.81 5.59
C VAL A 281 -31.28 6.13 5.02
N THR A 282 -31.52 6.30 3.72
CA THR A 282 -32.66 5.69 3.02
C THR A 282 -32.12 4.89 1.83
N ARG A 283 -32.70 3.71 1.58
CA ARG A 283 -32.30 2.86 0.45
C ARG A 283 -32.47 3.64 -0.86
N ALA A 284 -31.41 3.67 -1.66
CA ALA A 284 -31.43 4.26 -2.98
C ALA A 284 -31.58 3.17 -4.04
N PRO A 285 -32.17 3.47 -5.20
CA PRO A 285 -32.02 2.64 -6.39
C PRO A 285 -30.54 2.45 -6.72
N ASP A 286 -30.15 1.23 -7.12
CA ASP A 286 -28.81 0.98 -7.61
C ASP A 286 -28.63 1.66 -8.97
N THR A 287 -27.88 2.76 -8.99
CA THR A 287 -27.74 3.59 -10.19
C THR A 287 -27.10 2.84 -11.36
N SER A 288 -26.30 1.79 -11.12
CA SER A 288 -25.71 0.93 -12.15
C SER A 288 -26.79 0.07 -12.80
N LEU A 289 -27.64 -0.56 -12.00
CA LEU A 289 -28.78 -1.34 -12.49
C LEU A 289 -29.82 -0.46 -13.18
N GLU A 290 -30.10 0.72 -12.63
CA GLU A 290 -31.04 1.67 -13.25
C GLU A 290 -30.50 2.20 -14.59
N ARG A 291 -29.18 2.39 -14.74
CA ARG A 291 -28.58 2.71 -16.05
C ARG A 291 -28.76 1.57 -17.05
N VAL A 292 -28.57 0.32 -16.64
CA VAL A 292 -28.80 -0.85 -17.51
C VAL A 292 -30.27 -0.94 -17.91
N LYS A 293 -31.21 -0.76 -16.98
CA LYS A 293 -32.65 -0.70 -17.27
C LYS A 293 -32.98 0.45 -18.21
N ARG A 294 -32.41 1.64 -18.01
CA ARG A 294 -32.57 2.79 -18.90
C ARG A 294 -32.08 2.48 -20.31
N ASN A 295 -30.90 1.87 -20.45
CA ASN A 295 -30.37 1.47 -21.75
C ASN A 295 -31.26 0.42 -22.45
N ARG A 296 -32.11 -0.28 -21.69
CA ARG A 296 -33.14 -1.21 -22.18
C ARG A 296 -34.53 -0.56 -22.32
N GLY A 297 -34.67 0.75 -22.08
CA GLY A 297 -35.94 1.47 -22.12
C GLY A 297 -36.89 1.21 -20.94
N GLN A 298 -36.40 0.62 -19.84
CA GLN A 298 -37.20 0.08 -18.74
C GLN A 298 -37.18 0.92 -17.45
N ALA A 299 -36.44 2.04 -17.41
CA ALA A 299 -36.34 2.90 -16.23
C ALA A 299 -36.39 4.39 -16.60
N THR A 300 -36.91 5.19 -15.67
CA THR A 300 -36.97 6.67 -15.81
C THR A 300 -35.68 7.32 -15.30
N THR A 301 -35.35 8.51 -15.80
CA THR A 301 -34.17 9.29 -15.39
C THR A 301 -34.23 9.81 -13.94
N ALA A 302 -35.39 9.71 -13.27
CA ALA A 302 -35.60 10.25 -11.93
C ALA A 302 -34.71 9.57 -10.87
N ASP A 303 -34.44 8.28 -11.04
CA ASP A 303 -33.73 7.43 -10.07
C ASP A 303 -32.19 7.58 -10.10
N ILE A 304 -31.65 8.27 -11.12
CA ILE A 304 -30.21 8.55 -11.29
C ILE A 304 -29.92 10.06 -11.14
N SER A 305 -30.82 10.80 -10.50
CA SER A 305 -30.72 12.27 -10.38
C SER A 305 -30.00 12.73 -9.11
N ILE A 306 -29.49 13.97 -9.11
CA ILE A 306 -28.95 14.60 -7.89
C ILE A 306 -30.00 14.69 -6.78
N ALA A 307 -31.27 14.87 -7.14
CA ALA A 307 -32.39 14.89 -6.21
C ALA A 307 -32.56 13.53 -5.48
N ALA A 308 -32.30 12.41 -6.17
CA ALA A 308 -32.31 11.09 -5.53
C ALA A 308 -31.17 10.94 -4.50
N GLN A 309 -29.99 11.51 -4.76
CA GLN A 309 -28.92 11.56 -3.76
C GLN A 309 -29.33 12.45 -2.57
N ALA A 310 -29.98 13.58 -2.82
CA ALA A 310 -30.40 14.51 -1.78
C ALA A 310 -31.39 13.92 -0.77
N ARG A 311 -32.29 13.05 -1.23
CA ARG A 311 -33.27 12.37 -0.37
C ARG A 311 -32.70 11.18 0.41
N THR A 312 -31.46 10.77 0.14
CA THR A 312 -30.92 9.50 0.67
C THR A 312 -29.60 9.67 1.42
N VAL A 313 -28.78 10.67 1.09
CA VAL A 313 -27.44 10.87 1.67
C VAL A 313 -27.37 12.16 2.46
N ARG A 314 -26.75 12.11 3.63
CA ARG A 314 -26.45 13.26 4.49
C ARG A 314 -25.07 13.12 5.14
N ILE A 315 -24.59 14.19 5.78
CA ILE A 315 -23.46 14.12 6.72
C ILE A 315 -23.97 13.59 8.04
N ASN A 316 -23.25 12.66 8.66
CA ASN A 316 -23.62 12.18 9.99
C ASN A 316 -23.63 13.34 11.00
N PRO A 317 -24.75 13.61 11.71
CA PRO A 317 -24.88 14.71 12.66
C PRO A 317 -23.78 14.79 13.71
N LYS A 318 -23.11 13.68 14.05
CA LYS A 318 -22.01 13.66 15.03
C LYS A 318 -20.79 14.51 14.61
N TYR A 319 -20.69 14.87 13.33
CA TYR A 319 -19.63 15.70 12.75
C TYR A 319 -19.99 17.19 12.70
N ARG A 320 -21.16 17.61 13.18
CA ARG A 320 -21.56 19.01 13.24
C ARG A 320 -20.49 19.85 13.96
N GLY A 321 -19.99 20.87 13.28
CA GLY A 321 -18.92 21.76 13.76
C GLY A 321 -17.50 21.14 13.76
N LYS A 322 -17.33 19.83 13.59
CA LYS A 322 -16.02 19.14 13.66
C LYS A 322 -15.26 19.15 12.33
N ILE A 323 -15.96 19.38 11.22
CA ILE A 323 -15.42 19.35 9.86
C ILE A 323 -15.25 20.74 9.23
N LYS A 324 -15.66 21.79 9.95
CA LYS A 324 -15.51 23.18 9.51
C LYS A 324 -14.03 23.50 9.26
N GLY A 325 -13.76 24.12 8.11
CA GLY A 325 -12.41 24.53 7.70
C GLY A 325 -11.46 23.37 7.37
N LYS A 326 -11.94 22.12 7.31
CA LYS A 326 -11.11 20.95 6.98
C LYS A 326 -11.08 20.71 5.46
N THR A 327 -10.10 19.96 5.00
CA THR A 327 -10.11 19.33 3.69
C THR A 327 -10.68 17.91 3.81
N VAL A 328 -11.64 17.58 2.96
CA VAL A 328 -12.26 16.24 2.91
C VAL A 328 -11.93 15.57 1.58
N VAL A 329 -11.36 14.37 1.65
CA VAL A 329 -11.08 13.51 0.50
C VAL A 329 -12.13 12.41 0.45
N ILE A 330 -12.91 12.40 -0.62
CA ILE A 330 -13.97 11.42 -0.88
C ILE A 330 -13.39 10.37 -1.84
N PHE A 331 -13.50 9.11 -1.44
CA PHE A 331 -13.17 7.97 -2.28
C PHE A 331 -14.44 7.34 -2.86
N ASP A 332 -14.38 7.00 -4.14
CA ASP A 332 -15.44 6.26 -4.85
C ASP A 332 -14.80 5.22 -5.77
N ASP A 333 -15.52 4.16 -6.12
CA ASP A 333 -15.01 3.15 -7.05
C ASP A 333 -15.01 3.71 -8.48
N PHE A 334 -16.17 4.15 -8.95
CA PHE A 334 -16.39 4.67 -10.28
C PHE A 334 -17.30 5.89 -10.23
N THR A 335 -16.96 6.90 -11.02
CA THR A 335 -17.88 8.01 -11.32
C THR A 335 -18.25 8.03 -12.79
N THR A 336 -19.46 8.51 -13.10
CA THR A 336 -19.86 8.80 -14.49
C THR A 336 -19.99 10.29 -14.72
N GLU A 337 -21.11 10.92 -14.36
CA GLU A 337 -21.30 12.37 -14.55
C GLU A 337 -21.05 13.17 -13.26
N GLY A 338 -20.57 12.52 -12.19
CA GLY A 338 -20.22 13.18 -10.94
C GLY A 338 -21.38 13.49 -9.99
N THR A 339 -22.59 12.97 -10.22
CA THR A 339 -23.77 13.27 -9.39
C THR A 339 -23.56 12.97 -7.89
N SER A 340 -22.93 11.84 -7.55
CA SER A 340 -22.57 11.48 -6.17
C SER A 340 -21.59 12.50 -5.57
N ILE A 341 -20.49 12.73 -6.28
CA ILE A 341 -19.43 13.67 -5.91
C ILE A 341 -19.98 15.09 -5.69
N GLU A 342 -20.84 15.57 -6.58
CA GLU A 342 -21.44 16.91 -6.50
C GLU A 342 -22.43 17.05 -5.35
N TRP A 343 -23.19 16.00 -5.04
CA TRP A 343 -24.04 16.01 -3.85
C TRP A 343 -23.21 16.04 -2.57
N ALA A 344 -22.18 15.18 -2.48
CA ALA A 344 -21.25 15.21 -1.34
C ALA A 344 -20.57 16.58 -1.20
N ARG A 345 -20.08 17.16 -2.29
CA ARG A 345 -19.51 18.52 -2.30
C ARG A 345 -20.52 19.55 -1.78
N THR A 346 -21.77 19.48 -2.22
CA THR A 346 -22.83 20.41 -1.80
C THR A 346 -23.11 20.31 -0.30
N LEU A 347 -23.20 19.08 0.23
CA LEU A 347 -23.33 18.83 1.68
C LEU A 347 -22.14 19.39 2.47
N LEU A 348 -20.91 19.05 2.05
CA LEU A 348 -19.68 19.41 2.74
C LEU A 348 -19.45 20.94 2.72
N ALA A 349 -19.68 21.59 1.58
CA ALA A 349 -19.60 23.04 1.46
C ALA A 349 -20.64 23.73 2.36
N SER A 350 -21.86 23.19 2.45
CA SER A 350 -22.90 23.71 3.35
C SER A 350 -22.56 23.48 4.84
N ALA A 351 -21.66 22.55 5.13
CA ALA A 351 -21.08 22.33 6.46
C ALA A 351 -19.75 23.07 6.68
N GLU A 352 -19.44 24.05 5.82
CA GLU A 352 -18.26 24.94 5.90
C GLU A 352 -16.92 24.19 5.80
N VAL A 353 -16.88 23.07 5.07
CA VAL A 353 -15.62 22.41 4.67
C VAL A 353 -14.86 23.33 3.72
N ALA A 354 -13.54 23.47 3.92
CA ALA A 354 -12.70 24.39 3.15
C ALA A 354 -12.44 23.88 1.73
N GLN A 355 -12.26 22.57 1.56
CA GLN A 355 -11.95 21.96 0.27
C GLN A 355 -12.48 20.54 0.19
N VAL A 356 -12.97 20.17 -0.98
CA VAL A 356 -13.41 18.82 -1.31
C VAL A 356 -12.52 18.28 -2.42
N ILE A 357 -11.94 17.09 -2.20
CA ILE A 357 -11.17 16.37 -3.20
C ILE A 357 -11.88 15.03 -3.42
N ALA A 358 -12.19 14.68 -4.66
CA ALA A 358 -12.75 13.38 -5.01
C ALA A 358 -11.70 12.54 -5.74
N LEU A 359 -11.40 11.36 -5.22
CA LEU A 359 -10.50 10.39 -5.81
C LEU A 359 -11.30 9.14 -6.19
N THR A 360 -11.26 8.75 -7.47
CA THR A 360 -11.92 7.52 -7.93
C THR A 360 -10.96 6.62 -8.68
N ILE A 361 -11.21 5.30 -8.63
CA ILE A 361 -10.42 4.35 -9.41
C ILE A 361 -10.77 4.48 -10.89
N GLY A 362 -12.06 4.47 -11.22
CA GLY A 362 -12.53 4.55 -12.60
C GLY A 362 -13.38 5.79 -12.91
N LYS A 363 -13.37 6.20 -14.17
CA LYS A 363 -14.26 7.23 -14.72
C LYS A 363 -14.92 6.80 -16.02
N TYR A 364 -16.24 6.76 -16.06
CA TYR A 364 -17.00 6.58 -17.30
C TYR A 364 -17.17 7.91 -18.04
N GLY A 365 -16.65 7.97 -19.28
CA GLY A 365 -16.72 9.12 -20.17
C GLY A 365 -15.90 10.33 -19.70
N SER A 366 -15.79 11.37 -20.53
CA SER A 366 -15.02 12.58 -20.23
C SER A 366 -15.81 13.72 -19.57
N ARG A 367 -17.13 13.55 -19.41
CA ARG A 367 -18.03 14.60 -18.93
C ARG A 367 -18.14 14.63 -17.41
N HIS A 368 -18.23 15.82 -16.84
CA HIS A 368 -18.62 16.07 -15.45
C HIS A 368 -19.73 17.11 -15.41
N THR A 369 -20.80 16.83 -14.68
CA THR A 369 -21.92 17.75 -14.53
C THR A 369 -21.83 18.42 -13.18
N SER A 370 -21.54 19.71 -13.18
CA SER A 370 -21.54 20.54 -11.98
C SER A 370 -22.96 20.87 -11.58
N TYR A 371 -23.27 20.83 -10.27
CA TYR A 371 -24.58 21.20 -9.75
C TYR A 371 -24.44 22.31 -8.71
N GLN A 372 -25.19 23.39 -8.90
CA GLN A 372 -25.25 24.53 -8.00
C GLN A 372 -26.70 24.74 -7.54
N LEU A 373 -26.90 24.92 -6.24
CA LEU A 373 -28.20 25.28 -5.69
C LEU A 373 -28.60 26.67 -6.19
N ARG A 374 -29.86 26.84 -6.57
CA ARG A 374 -30.40 28.16 -6.92
C ARG A 374 -30.41 29.08 -5.70
N PRO A 375 -30.28 30.40 -5.90
CA PRO A 375 -30.49 31.37 -4.83
C PRO A 375 -31.85 31.15 -4.15
N GLY A 376 -31.85 31.10 -2.82
CA GLY A 376 -33.05 30.85 -2.01
C GLY A 376 -33.32 29.38 -1.67
N THR A 377 -32.65 28.42 -2.32
CA THR A 377 -32.74 27.01 -1.94
C THR A 377 -31.86 26.75 -0.71
N ALA A 378 -32.50 26.53 0.43
CA ALA A 378 -31.82 26.12 1.65
C ALA A 378 -31.74 24.58 1.75
N ILE A 379 -30.59 24.07 2.18
CA ILE A 379 -30.43 22.66 2.56
C ILE A 379 -29.88 22.58 3.98
N ASN A 380 -30.17 21.47 4.66
CA ASN A 380 -29.51 21.11 5.91
C ASN A 380 -28.58 19.91 5.63
N PRO A 381 -27.26 20.07 5.76
CA PRO A 381 -26.33 19.01 5.37
C PRO A 381 -26.35 17.79 6.30
N PHE A 382 -27.00 17.90 7.46
CA PHE A 382 -27.09 16.83 8.47
C PHE A 382 -28.46 16.15 8.50
N THR A 383 -29.32 16.44 7.53
CA THR A 383 -30.58 15.72 7.27
C THR A 383 -30.66 15.37 5.79
N VAL A 384 -31.55 14.46 5.42
CA VAL A 384 -31.93 14.33 4.00
C VAL A 384 -32.73 15.56 3.58
N ASN A 385 -32.68 15.87 2.29
CA ASN A 385 -33.26 17.09 1.73
C ASN A 385 -34.24 16.72 0.61
N ASP A 386 -35.43 17.30 0.65
CA ASP A 386 -36.47 17.10 -0.37
C ASP A 386 -36.37 18.16 -1.47
N VAL A 387 -35.19 18.24 -2.09
CA VAL A 387 -34.93 19.10 -3.25
C VAL A 387 -35.19 18.33 -4.54
N THR A 388 -35.61 19.05 -5.57
CA THR A 388 -35.89 18.56 -6.91
C THR A 388 -34.77 18.95 -7.87
N VAL A 389 -34.79 18.41 -9.10
CA VAL A 389 -33.83 18.83 -10.13
C VAL A 389 -33.99 20.31 -10.50
N ALA A 390 -35.18 20.89 -10.33
CA ALA A 390 -35.45 22.30 -10.63
C ALA A 390 -34.71 23.25 -9.67
N ASP A 391 -34.36 22.79 -8.47
CA ASP A 391 -33.61 23.55 -7.46
C ASP A 391 -32.12 23.72 -7.81
N PHE A 392 -31.66 23.08 -8.89
CA PHE A 392 -30.28 23.16 -9.33
C PHE A 392 -30.15 23.91 -10.66
N VAL A 393 -29.07 24.66 -10.77
CA VAL A 393 -28.46 25.01 -12.05
C VAL A 393 -27.38 23.95 -12.30
N ASN A 394 -27.42 23.32 -13.48
CA ASN A 394 -26.39 22.37 -13.87
C ASN A 394 -25.60 22.89 -15.07
N THR A 395 -24.34 22.51 -15.13
CA THR A 395 -23.47 22.80 -16.26
C THR A 395 -22.59 21.59 -16.48
N THR A 396 -22.72 20.98 -17.66
CA THR A 396 -21.90 19.85 -18.04
C THR A 396 -20.73 20.31 -18.88
N GLY A 397 -19.52 20.06 -18.39
CA GLY A 397 -18.28 20.30 -19.11
C GLY A 397 -17.50 19.01 -19.34
N THR A 398 -16.45 19.10 -20.13
CA THR A 398 -15.40 18.08 -20.18
C THR A 398 -14.32 18.42 -19.17
N GLY A 399 -13.88 17.45 -18.37
CA GLY A 399 -12.65 17.59 -17.59
C GLY A 399 -11.42 17.36 -18.46
N GLY A 400 -10.23 17.53 -17.89
CA GLY A 400 -9.00 17.05 -18.50
C GLY A 400 -9.10 15.53 -18.62
N ALA A 401 -9.00 15.00 -19.84
CA ALA A 401 -9.03 13.57 -20.10
C ALA A 401 -7.64 13.12 -20.54
N GLY A 402 -7.19 11.98 -20.02
CA GLY A 402 -5.90 11.37 -20.37
C GLY A 402 -6.00 9.85 -20.37
N GLU A 403 -4.89 9.19 -20.65
CA GLU A 403 -4.81 7.72 -20.62
C GLU A 403 -4.66 7.15 -19.20
N GLY A 404 -4.48 8.03 -18.21
CA GLY A 404 -4.10 7.63 -16.84
C GLY A 404 -2.73 6.97 -16.82
N PRO A 405 -2.41 6.21 -15.75
CA PRO A 405 -1.14 5.49 -15.63
C PRO A 405 -1.22 4.08 -16.23
N THR A 406 -2.05 3.86 -17.25
CA THR A 406 -2.36 2.51 -17.78
C THR A 406 -1.10 1.75 -18.21
N GLU A 407 -0.19 2.42 -18.93
CA GLU A 407 1.07 1.82 -19.39
C GLU A 407 2.00 1.49 -18.21
N SER A 408 2.36 2.48 -17.39
CA SER A 408 3.22 2.31 -16.20
C SER A 408 2.70 1.23 -15.23
N LEU A 409 1.38 1.15 -15.05
CA LEU A 409 0.76 0.18 -14.16
C LEU A 409 0.75 -1.23 -14.78
N THR A 410 0.60 -1.32 -16.11
CA THR A 410 0.78 -2.59 -16.84
C THR A 410 2.21 -3.11 -16.68
N THR A 411 3.21 -2.24 -16.82
CA THR A 411 4.62 -2.58 -16.58
C THR A 411 4.84 -3.07 -15.16
N THR A 412 4.30 -2.36 -14.17
CA THR A 412 4.36 -2.74 -12.75
C THR A 412 3.74 -4.11 -12.48
N MET A 413 2.55 -4.37 -13.03
CA MET A 413 1.89 -5.68 -12.84
C MET A 413 2.63 -6.82 -13.55
N ASN A 414 3.19 -6.57 -14.74
CA ASN A 414 4.06 -7.54 -15.40
C ASN A 414 5.32 -7.82 -14.59
N HIS A 415 5.92 -6.79 -13.97
CA HIS A 415 7.06 -6.97 -13.07
C HIS A 415 6.72 -7.95 -11.95
N PHE A 416 5.62 -7.75 -11.22
CA PHE A 416 5.21 -8.67 -10.17
C PHE A 416 4.91 -10.09 -10.67
N VAL A 417 4.30 -10.24 -11.85
CA VAL A 417 4.09 -11.56 -12.47
C VAL A 417 5.44 -12.24 -12.74
N ILE A 418 6.38 -11.55 -13.36
CA ILE A 418 7.69 -12.11 -13.71
C ILE A 418 8.50 -12.43 -12.45
N SER A 419 8.55 -11.52 -11.48
CA SER A 419 9.27 -11.71 -10.21
C SER A 419 8.76 -12.94 -9.45
N ALA A 420 7.44 -13.17 -9.42
CA ALA A 420 6.87 -14.37 -8.83
C ALA A 420 7.28 -15.66 -9.57
N GLN A 421 7.30 -15.64 -10.90
CA GLN A 421 7.73 -16.79 -11.71
C GLN A 421 9.22 -17.10 -11.52
N VAL A 422 10.07 -16.07 -11.44
CA VAL A 422 11.51 -16.25 -11.17
C VAL A 422 11.72 -16.82 -9.78
N ALA A 423 11.02 -16.30 -8.76
CA ALA A 423 11.09 -16.83 -7.41
C ALA A 423 10.64 -18.30 -7.34
N GLU A 424 9.56 -18.66 -8.03
CA GLU A 424 9.07 -20.05 -8.12
C GLU A 424 10.09 -20.96 -8.84
N ALA A 425 10.69 -20.49 -9.93
CA ALA A 425 11.72 -21.23 -10.65
C ALA A 425 13.00 -21.42 -9.82
N MET A 426 13.44 -20.38 -9.10
CA MET A 426 14.59 -20.46 -8.19
C MET A 426 14.32 -21.39 -7.01
N ALA A 427 13.12 -21.32 -6.42
CA ALA A 427 12.71 -22.25 -5.36
C ALA A 427 12.68 -23.69 -5.87
N SER A 428 12.18 -23.92 -7.08
CA SER A 428 12.17 -25.24 -7.72
C SER A 428 13.58 -25.76 -8.02
N ASP A 429 14.48 -24.94 -8.57
CA ASP A 429 15.87 -25.32 -8.88
C ASP A 429 16.69 -25.54 -7.60
N ALA A 430 16.51 -24.69 -6.58
CA ALA A 430 17.13 -24.88 -5.26
C ALA A 430 16.66 -26.19 -4.60
N ALA A 431 15.36 -26.51 -4.71
CA ALA A 431 14.81 -27.77 -4.22
C ALA A 431 15.32 -28.98 -5.02
N LEU A 432 15.58 -28.83 -6.32
CA LEU A 432 16.16 -29.88 -7.18
C LEU A 432 17.67 -30.11 -6.97
N ARG A 433 18.39 -29.16 -6.36
CA ARG A 433 19.87 -29.16 -6.32
C ARG A 433 20.50 -29.23 -4.95
N ARG A 434 19.77 -29.43 -3.86
CA ARG A 434 20.41 -29.57 -2.55
C ARG A 434 21.27 -30.83 -2.54
N PRO A 435 22.62 -30.73 -2.57
CA PRO A 435 23.45 -31.90 -2.42
C PRO A 435 23.15 -32.50 -1.07
N ILE A 436 23.16 -33.83 -0.99
CA ILE A 436 22.99 -34.53 0.27
C ILE A 436 24.11 -34.04 1.21
N PRO A 437 23.80 -33.60 2.45
CA PRO A 437 24.81 -33.15 3.38
C PRO A 437 25.89 -34.22 3.58
N ALA A 438 27.16 -33.80 3.57
CA ALA A 438 28.27 -34.71 3.84
C ALA A 438 28.23 -35.14 5.31
N GLY A 439 28.33 -36.43 5.56
CA GLY A 439 28.27 -37.00 6.91
C GLY A 439 27.84 -38.45 6.92
N SER A 440 27.74 -39.01 8.12
CA SER A 440 27.33 -40.40 8.32
C SER A 440 25.81 -40.47 8.49
N ARG A 441 25.18 -41.46 7.85
CA ARG A 441 23.72 -41.63 7.80
C ARG A 441 23.32 -43.03 8.17
N TRP A 442 22.25 -43.16 8.95
CA TRP A 442 21.68 -44.44 9.36
C TRP A 442 20.16 -44.40 9.24
N PRO A 443 19.49 -45.54 9.01
CA PRO A 443 18.06 -45.63 9.20
C PRO A 443 17.70 -45.13 10.59
N MET A 444 16.69 -44.28 10.68
CA MET A 444 16.27 -43.69 11.94
C MET A 444 15.92 -44.79 12.95
N SER A 445 16.62 -44.81 14.09
CA SER A 445 16.32 -45.73 15.19
C SER A 445 15.13 -45.20 15.99
N SER A 446 14.62 -45.99 16.95
CA SER A 446 13.52 -45.57 17.83
C SER A 446 13.92 -44.49 18.87
N CYS A 447 14.98 -43.72 18.62
CA CYS A 447 15.54 -42.72 19.51
C CYS A 447 15.26 -41.29 19.00
N LEU A 448 14.02 -41.04 18.59
CA LEU A 448 13.57 -39.71 18.19
C LEU A 448 13.32 -38.85 19.44
N ASP A 449 13.58 -37.54 19.35
CA ASP A 449 12.99 -36.64 20.34
C ASP A 449 11.47 -36.48 20.09
N MET A 450 10.72 -36.01 21.09
CA MET A 450 9.26 -35.88 20.98
C MET A 450 8.83 -35.02 19.78
N ARG A 451 9.67 -34.08 19.35
CA ARG A 451 9.39 -33.18 18.23
C ARG A 451 9.49 -33.94 16.90
N GLN A 452 10.52 -34.76 16.75
CA GLN A 452 10.71 -35.63 15.60
C GLN A 452 9.67 -36.77 15.57
N GLU A 453 9.32 -37.37 16.71
CA GLU A 453 8.23 -38.37 16.78
C GLU A 453 6.91 -37.78 16.29
N HIS A 454 6.54 -36.60 16.80
CA HIS A 454 5.33 -35.89 16.39
C HIS A 454 5.33 -35.56 14.90
N LEU A 455 6.47 -35.10 14.35
CA LEU A 455 6.59 -34.83 12.91
C LEU A 455 6.39 -36.11 12.07
N ALA A 456 6.96 -37.24 12.48
CA ALA A 456 6.79 -38.53 11.82
C ALA A 456 5.34 -39.03 11.87
N GLU A 457 4.67 -38.88 13.02
CA GLU A 457 3.26 -39.23 13.19
C GLU A 457 2.38 -38.44 12.22
N ILE A 458 2.52 -37.11 12.19
CA ILE A 458 1.69 -36.27 11.32
C ILE A 458 1.98 -36.51 9.83
N LEU A 459 3.26 -36.70 9.46
CA LEU A 459 3.61 -37.07 8.08
C LEU A 459 2.99 -38.42 7.67
N THR A 460 2.83 -39.36 8.60
CA THR A 460 2.12 -40.63 8.36
C THR A 460 0.61 -40.41 8.24
N ASP A 461 0.03 -39.64 9.15
CA ASP A 461 -1.41 -39.39 9.21
C ASP A 461 -1.94 -38.60 8.00
N ILE A 462 -1.09 -37.77 7.38
CA ILE A 462 -1.48 -36.97 6.22
C ILE A 462 -1.38 -37.73 4.89
N GLN A 463 -0.60 -38.82 4.80
CA GLN A 463 -0.43 -39.61 3.57
C GLN A 463 -1.75 -40.06 2.91
N PRO A 464 -2.79 -40.48 3.65
CA PRO A 464 -4.07 -40.87 3.06
C PRO A 464 -4.83 -39.72 2.39
N VAL A 465 -4.61 -38.47 2.81
CA VAL A 465 -5.33 -37.27 2.32
C VAL A 465 -4.48 -36.40 1.41
N TYR A 466 -3.16 -36.58 1.42
CA TYR A 466 -2.21 -35.88 0.58
C TYR A 466 -1.14 -36.88 0.10
N PRO A 467 -1.03 -37.17 -1.21
CA PRO A 467 -0.24 -38.30 -1.73
C PRO A 467 1.27 -38.01 -1.76
N LEU A 468 1.84 -37.75 -0.58
CA LEU A 468 3.27 -37.64 -0.35
C LEU A 468 3.87 -39.01 0.01
N ALA A 469 5.17 -39.16 -0.18
CA ALA A 469 5.96 -40.23 0.42
C ALA A 469 7.01 -39.61 1.34
N TRP A 470 7.33 -40.25 2.45
CA TRP A 470 8.38 -39.77 3.33
C TRP A 470 9.16 -40.91 3.98
N ARG A 471 10.40 -40.62 4.36
CA ARG A 471 11.25 -41.43 5.25
C ARG A 471 12.20 -40.50 6.00
N ALA A 472 12.81 -40.98 7.06
CA ALA A 472 13.78 -40.19 7.81
C ALA A 472 15.05 -41.00 8.14
N GLU A 473 16.17 -40.31 8.27
CA GLU A 473 17.48 -40.86 8.57
C GLU A 473 18.09 -40.12 9.77
N GLU A 474 18.77 -40.86 10.63
CA GLU A 474 19.72 -40.26 11.58
C GLU A 474 20.94 -39.78 10.81
N PHE A 475 21.37 -38.56 11.10
CA PHE A 475 22.45 -37.89 10.41
C PHE A 475 23.43 -37.27 11.39
N VAL A 476 24.71 -37.56 11.20
CA VAL A 476 25.81 -36.87 11.89
C VAL A 476 26.58 -36.08 10.82
N PRO A 477 26.49 -34.74 10.81
CA PRO A 477 27.22 -33.90 9.87
C PRO A 477 28.73 -34.15 9.94
N GLU A 478 29.42 -34.05 8.81
CA GLU A 478 30.87 -34.18 8.76
C GLU A 478 31.55 -33.14 9.69
N GLY A 479 32.31 -33.63 10.67
CA GLY A 479 32.99 -32.77 11.65
C GLY A 479 32.17 -32.44 12.90
N GLU A 480 30.93 -32.94 13.02
CA GLU A 480 30.09 -32.79 14.20
C GLU A 480 29.95 -34.13 14.96
N ASP A 481 29.63 -34.05 16.25
CA ASP A 481 29.37 -35.21 17.13
C ASP A 481 27.87 -35.36 17.49
N ARG A 482 27.05 -34.40 17.08
CA ARG A 482 25.61 -34.38 17.37
C ARG A 482 24.82 -35.09 16.26
N VAL A 483 23.98 -36.04 16.68
CA VAL A 483 22.99 -36.66 15.80
C VAL A 483 21.82 -35.70 15.59
N THR A 484 21.42 -35.52 14.35
CA THR A 484 20.20 -34.82 13.92
C THR A 484 19.36 -35.72 13.01
N ALA A 485 18.17 -35.26 12.62
CA ALA A 485 17.29 -35.96 11.69
C ALA A 485 17.35 -35.31 10.30
N LEU A 486 17.48 -36.14 9.26
CA LEU A 486 17.21 -35.77 7.87
C LEU A 486 15.88 -36.38 7.42
N TRP A 487 14.99 -35.54 6.94
CA TRP A 487 13.65 -35.91 6.47
C TRP A 487 13.64 -35.92 4.96
N TRP A 488 13.38 -37.07 4.36
CA TRP A 488 13.24 -37.25 2.93
C TRP A 488 11.76 -37.23 2.59
N ILE A 489 11.29 -36.21 1.88
CA ILE A 489 9.87 -36.03 1.54
C ILE A 489 9.75 -35.89 0.02
N THR A 490 8.86 -36.67 -0.59
CA THR A 490 8.46 -36.57 -1.99
C THR A 490 7.02 -36.07 -2.07
N LEU A 491 6.81 -34.92 -2.70
CA LEU A 491 5.48 -34.35 -2.94
C LEU A 491 4.85 -34.87 -4.24
N PRO A 492 3.51 -34.77 -4.39
CA PRO A 492 2.83 -35.16 -5.62
C PRO A 492 3.42 -34.44 -6.84
N GLY A 493 3.87 -35.20 -7.85
CA GLY A 493 4.44 -34.67 -9.08
C GLY A 493 5.95 -34.37 -9.03
N GLN A 494 6.62 -34.58 -7.89
CA GLN A 494 8.08 -34.53 -7.83
C GLN A 494 8.69 -35.84 -8.35
N ALA A 495 9.75 -35.73 -9.15
CA ALA A 495 10.44 -36.88 -9.76
C ALA A 495 11.48 -37.53 -8.82
N ALA A 496 11.85 -36.87 -7.72
CA ALA A 496 12.86 -37.33 -6.78
C ALA A 496 12.54 -36.88 -5.35
N GLU A 497 13.01 -37.67 -4.37
CA GLU A 497 12.98 -37.32 -2.94
C GLU A 497 13.84 -36.07 -2.67
N GLN A 498 13.35 -35.19 -1.81
CA GLN A 498 14.10 -34.03 -1.29
C GLN A 498 14.36 -34.20 0.19
N TRP A 499 15.55 -33.81 0.67
CA TRP A 499 15.89 -33.84 2.08
C TRP A 499 15.65 -32.48 2.75
N TYR A 500 15.27 -32.53 4.02
CA TYR A 500 14.97 -31.39 4.88
C TYR A 500 15.57 -31.64 6.27
N ASP A 501 16.05 -30.60 6.96
CA ASP A 501 16.20 -30.69 8.41
C ASP A 501 14.82 -30.67 9.11
N THR A 502 14.78 -30.91 10.43
CA THR A 502 13.51 -30.94 11.18
C THR A 502 12.72 -29.62 11.08
N ASP A 503 13.38 -28.46 11.16
CA ASP A 503 12.71 -27.17 11.13
C ASP A 503 12.10 -26.90 9.74
N GLU A 504 12.81 -27.29 8.69
CA GLU A 504 12.36 -27.17 7.31
C GLU A 504 11.23 -28.14 6.99
N ALA A 505 11.32 -29.40 7.45
CA ALA A 505 10.29 -30.39 7.29
C ALA A 505 8.98 -29.95 7.97
N GLU A 506 9.07 -29.34 9.15
CA GLU A 506 7.95 -28.72 9.86
C GLU A 506 7.31 -27.56 9.07
N ARG A 507 8.11 -26.65 8.51
CA ARG A 507 7.60 -25.55 7.66
C ARG A 507 6.89 -26.07 6.42
N LEU A 508 7.46 -27.11 5.81
CA LEU A 508 6.85 -27.78 4.67
C LEU A 508 5.51 -28.41 5.07
N LEU A 509 5.49 -29.17 6.16
CA LEU A 509 4.29 -29.82 6.68
C LEU A 509 3.18 -28.82 7.02
N ALA A 510 3.51 -27.67 7.63
CA ALA A 510 2.56 -26.59 7.88
C ALA A 510 1.80 -26.16 6.62
N THR A 511 2.54 -26.08 5.51
CA THR A 511 2.00 -25.71 4.20
C THR A 511 1.10 -26.82 3.65
N ILE A 512 1.53 -28.08 3.76
CA ILE A 512 0.75 -29.24 3.30
C ILE A 512 -0.55 -29.38 4.11
N CYS A 513 -0.49 -29.30 5.44
CA CYS A 513 -1.66 -29.35 6.33
C CYS A 513 -2.68 -28.27 5.97
N LYS A 514 -2.22 -27.04 5.70
CA LYS A 514 -3.09 -25.94 5.26
C LYS A 514 -3.81 -26.25 3.94
N VAL A 515 -3.11 -26.86 2.98
CA VAL A 515 -3.70 -27.28 1.69
C VAL A 515 -4.67 -28.44 1.87
N ALA A 516 -4.34 -29.40 2.74
CA ALA A 516 -5.16 -30.57 3.03
C ALA A 516 -6.34 -30.28 3.97
N GLY A 517 -6.43 -29.07 4.54
CA GLY A 517 -7.46 -28.71 5.53
C GLY A 517 -7.26 -29.40 6.89
N VAL A 518 -6.03 -29.81 7.20
CA VAL A 518 -5.64 -30.42 8.48
C VAL A 518 -5.09 -29.32 9.40
N ILE A 519 -5.54 -29.29 10.65
CA ILE A 519 -4.98 -28.39 11.67
C ILE A 519 -3.75 -29.07 12.27
N TRP A 520 -2.61 -28.40 12.21
CA TRP A 520 -1.35 -28.89 12.76
C TRP A 520 -0.70 -27.84 13.66
N TYR A 521 -0.16 -28.30 14.79
CA TYR A 521 0.65 -27.50 15.70
C TYR A 521 1.98 -28.22 15.90
N PRO A 522 3.13 -27.55 15.72
CA PRO A 522 4.44 -28.13 16.03
C PRO A 522 4.54 -28.39 17.53
N ALA A 523 5.21 -29.48 17.91
CA ALA A 523 5.53 -29.74 19.30
C ALA A 523 6.55 -28.69 19.78
N GLY A 524 6.30 -28.05 20.92
CA GLY A 524 7.24 -27.10 21.50
C GLY A 524 8.55 -27.78 21.89
N ASP A 525 9.67 -27.05 21.77
CA ASP A 525 10.95 -27.51 22.31
C ASP A 525 10.80 -27.81 23.81
N ARG A 526 11.41 -28.91 24.29
CA ARG A 526 11.30 -29.38 25.69
C ARG A 526 11.42 -28.22 26.69
N GLY A 527 10.30 -27.81 27.28
CA GLY A 527 10.28 -26.81 28.36
C GLY A 527 9.03 -25.93 28.43
N GLU A 528 8.27 -25.77 27.36
CA GLU A 528 7.02 -25.00 27.39
C GLU A 528 5.82 -25.93 27.55
N ALA A 529 5.23 -25.94 28.74
CA ALA A 529 3.97 -26.64 28.99
C ALA A 529 2.89 -26.08 28.06
N SER A 530 2.22 -26.97 27.31
CA SER A 530 1.07 -26.62 26.48
C SER A 530 0.01 -25.89 27.32
N PRO A 531 -0.56 -24.76 26.86
CA PRO A 531 -1.75 -24.20 27.47
C PRO A 531 -2.94 -25.09 27.08
N ASP A 532 -3.52 -25.78 28.06
CA ASP A 532 -4.86 -26.39 27.96
C ASP A 532 -5.95 -25.34 27.69
#